data_AF-A0A3R8M4G4-F1
#
_entry.id   AF-A0A3R8M4G4-F1
#
_cell.length_a   1.000
_cell.length_b   1.000
_cell.length_c   1.000
_cell.angle_alpha   90.00
_cell.angle_beta   90.00
_cell.angle_gamma   90.00
#
_symmetry.space_group_name_H-M   'P 1'
#
loop_
_entity.id
_entity.type
_entity.pdbx_description
1 polymer ?
#
loop_
_entity_poly.entity_id
_entity_poly.type
_entity_poly.pdbx_seq_one_letter_code
_entity_poly.pdbx_strand_id
1 'polypeptide(L)'
;MPEPSESDRRKAARLQPAMAAMRLVDCLERGWDVQFRCQYCGMERTWGRREFLGQRLRKRLARTIAQVQAGVFCPQRGCGGHWPIVRLMRGGYQDAQADTPATQRAHVVTMLLDAGVLPEEVGL
;
A
#
# COMPACT_ATOMS: atom_id res chain seq x y z
N MET A 1 15.52 0.63 -27.97
CA MET A 1 16.05 0.96 -26.62
C MET A 1 16.52 -0.34 -25.97
N PRO A 2 17.70 -0.38 -25.35
CA PRO A 2 18.14 -1.56 -24.61
C PRO A 2 17.21 -1.83 -23.43
N GLU A 3 17.05 -3.10 -23.07
CA GLU A 3 16.30 -3.46 -21.87
C GLU A 3 16.99 -2.88 -20.62
N PRO A 4 16.22 -2.36 -19.63
CA PRO A 4 16.80 -1.82 -18.41
C PRO A 4 17.63 -2.88 -17.69
N SER A 5 18.85 -2.50 -17.27
CA SER A 5 19.70 -3.38 -16.47
C SER A 5 19.04 -3.69 -15.12
N GLU A 6 19.49 -4.77 -14.46
CA GLU A 6 19.00 -5.08 -13.11
C GLU A 6 19.29 -3.94 -12.12
N SER A 7 20.42 -3.25 -12.28
CA SER A 7 20.78 -2.08 -11.47
C SER A 7 19.77 -0.94 -11.65
N ASP A 8 19.34 -0.67 -12.88
CA ASP A 8 18.34 0.35 -13.17
C ASP A 8 16.97 0.00 -12.58
N ARG A 9 16.59 -1.28 -12.63
CA ARG A 9 15.36 -1.77 -11.99
C ARG A 9 15.43 -1.61 -10.47
N ARG A 10 16.55 -1.97 -9.83
CA ARG A 10 16.71 -1.76 -8.38
C ARG A 10 16.63 -0.29 -7.99
N LYS A 11 17.22 0.60 -8.80
CA LYS A 11 17.12 2.05 -8.59
C LYS A 11 15.68 2.54 -8.73
N ALA A 12 14.96 2.09 -9.76
CA ALA A 12 13.58 2.50 -10.01
C ALA A 12 12.61 2.05 -8.90
N ALA A 13 12.82 0.86 -8.32
CA ALA A 13 12.02 0.36 -7.19
C ALA A 13 12.46 0.91 -5.83
N ARG A 14 13.52 1.73 -5.75
CA ARG A 14 13.98 2.28 -4.49
C ARG A 14 12.94 3.24 -3.91
N LEU A 15 12.44 2.90 -2.72
CA LEU A 15 11.51 3.75 -1.99
C LEU A 15 12.27 4.93 -1.36
N GLN A 16 11.59 6.08 -1.27
CA GLN A 16 12.04 7.17 -0.40
C GLN A 16 11.97 6.72 1.06
N PRO A 17 12.93 7.10 1.94
CA PRO A 17 12.97 6.61 3.32
C PRO A 17 11.67 6.83 4.11
N ALA A 18 11.05 8.01 3.96
CA ALA A 18 9.77 8.31 4.62
C ALA A 18 8.63 7.40 4.14
N MET A 19 8.57 7.12 2.84
CA MET A 19 7.59 6.19 2.26
C MET A 19 7.87 4.76 2.71
N ALA A 20 9.14 4.34 2.74
CA ALA A 20 9.55 3.00 3.13
C ALA A 20 9.11 2.64 4.56
N ALA A 21 9.15 3.60 5.48
CA ALA A 21 8.79 3.44 6.88
C ALA A 21 7.28 3.52 7.15
N MET A 22 6.48 4.01 6.20
CA MET A 22 5.03 4.17 6.36
C MET A 22 4.34 2.81 6.43
N ARG A 23 3.42 2.62 7.39
CA ARG A 23 2.58 1.42 7.46
C ARG A 23 1.39 1.53 6.51
N LEU A 24 0.85 0.41 6.08
CA LEU A 24 -0.37 0.41 5.26
C LEU A 24 -1.56 1.04 5.98
N VAL A 25 -1.64 0.91 7.32
CA VAL A 25 -2.66 1.61 8.11
C VAL A 25 -2.51 3.13 8.05
N ASP A 26 -1.29 3.65 8.02
CA ASP A 26 -1.06 5.11 7.91
C ASP A 26 -1.49 5.61 6.52
N CYS A 27 -1.36 4.78 5.47
CA CYS A 27 -1.91 5.09 4.14
C CYS A 27 -3.44 5.16 4.19
N LEU A 28 -4.08 4.21 4.87
CA LEU A 28 -5.54 4.20 5.05
C LEU A 28 -6.01 5.44 5.83
N GLU A 29 -5.32 5.82 6.91
CA GLU A 29 -5.61 7.03 7.69
C GLU A 29 -5.53 8.30 6.84
N ARG A 30 -4.57 8.36 5.91
CA ARG A 30 -4.35 9.51 5.03
C ARG A 30 -5.22 9.50 3.77
N GLY A 31 -6.06 8.47 3.59
CA GLY A 31 -6.86 8.28 2.38
C GLY A 31 -5.99 8.07 1.13
N TRP A 32 -4.85 7.39 1.27
CA TRP A 32 -3.93 7.08 0.18
C TRP A 32 -4.13 5.67 -0.33
N ASP A 33 -4.15 5.53 -1.66
CA ASP A 33 -4.10 4.24 -2.33
C ASP A 33 -2.64 3.89 -2.63
N VAL A 34 -2.31 2.59 -2.53
CA VAL A 34 -0.95 2.09 -2.80
C VAL A 34 -0.95 1.38 -4.15
N GLN A 35 -0.31 1.98 -5.14
CA GLN A 35 -0.13 1.40 -6.47
C GLN A 35 1.20 0.65 -6.55
N PHE A 36 1.17 -0.55 -7.13
CA PHE A 36 2.32 -1.39 -7.43
C PHE A 36 2.43 -1.56 -8.94
N ARG A 37 3.58 -1.26 -9.52
CA ARG A 37 3.87 -1.49 -10.94
C ARG A 37 5.01 -2.50 -11.10
N CYS A 38 4.77 -3.56 -11.85
CA CYS A 38 5.80 -4.54 -12.18
C CYS A 38 6.86 -3.91 -13.10
N GLN A 39 8.13 -4.10 -12.75
CA GLN A 39 9.27 -3.57 -13.51
C GLN A 39 9.55 -4.34 -14.82
N TYR A 40 8.98 -5.53 -14.95
CA TYR A 40 9.24 -6.47 -16.04
C TYR A 40 8.16 -6.39 -17.11
N CYS A 41 6.91 -6.62 -16.73
CA CYS A 41 5.78 -6.64 -17.66
C CYS A 41 4.89 -5.40 -17.58
N GLY A 42 5.18 -4.45 -16.67
CA GLY A 42 4.40 -3.23 -16.53
C GLY A 42 3.04 -3.37 -15.85
N MET A 43 2.63 -4.58 -15.42
CA MET A 43 1.35 -4.81 -14.73
C MET A 43 1.21 -3.87 -13.52
N GLU A 44 0.09 -3.13 -13.44
CA GLU A 44 -0.23 -2.25 -12.33
C GLU A 44 -1.37 -2.81 -11.46
N ARG A 45 -1.17 -2.81 -10.14
CA ARG A 45 -2.20 -3.16 -9.16
C ARG A 45 -2.30 -2.07 -8.13
N THR A 46 -3.51 -1.60 -7.85
CA THR A 46 -3.75 -0.62 -6.79
C THR A 46 -4.45 -1.32 -5.62
N TRP A 47 -4.00 -1.04 -4.40
CA TRP A 47 -4.72 -1.37 -3.18
C TRP A 47 -5.30 -0.07 -2.63
N GLY A 48 -6.62 0.05 -2.71
CA GLY A 48 -7.35 1.11 -2.03
C GLY A 48 -8.04 0.58 -0.78
N ARG A 49 -8.97 1.39 -0.25
CA ARG A 49 -9.72 1.07 0.97
C ARG A 49 -10.35 -0.34 0.96
N ARG A 50 -11.03 -0.71 -0.13
CA ARG A 50 -11.71 -2.01 -0.23
C ARG A 50 -10.71 -3.17 -0.16
N GLU A 51 -9.57 -3.02 -0.81
CA GLU A 51 -8.50 -4.01 -0.76
C GLU A 51 -7.91 -4.11 0.65
N PHE A 52 -7.61 -2.97 1.29
CA PHE A 52 -7.05 -2.92 2.65
C PHE A 52 -7.92 -3.61 3.70
N LEU A 53 -9.23 -3.34 3.67
CA LEU A 53 -10.20 -3.94 4.59
C LEU A 53 -10.56 -5.39 4.19
N GLY A 54 -10.10 -5.87 3.05
CA GLY A 54 -10.29 -7.25 2.62
C GLY A 54 -9.55 -8.25 3.52
N GLN A 55 -10.12 -9.45 3.67
CA GLN A 55 -9.63 -10.50 4.59
C GLN A 55 -8.13 -10.84 4.44
N ARG A 56 -7.56 -10.68 3.25
CA ARG A 56 -6.15 -11.01 2.96
C ARG A 56 -5.19 -9.89 3.36
N LEU A 57 -5.56 -8.63 3.12
CA LEU A 57 -4.68 -7.48 3.35
C LEU A 57 -4.83 -6.88 4.75
N ARG A 58 -5.96 -7.10 5.43
CA ARG A 58 -6.13 -6.66 6.81
C ARG A 58 -5.01 -7.12 7.75
N LYS A 59 -4.52 -8.37 7.55
CA LYS A 59 -3.38 -8.95 8.31
C LYS A 59 -2.02 -8.31 7.99
N ARG A 60 -1.97 -7.41 7.00
CA ARG A 60 -0.75 -6.70 6.57
C ARG A 60 -0.80 -5.22 6.93
N LEU A 61 -1.87 -4.73 7.53
CA LEU A 61 -2.05 -3.30 7.81
C LEU A 61 -0.95 -2.71 8.72
N ALA A 62 -0.45 -3.51 9.66
CA ALA A 62 0.68 -3.15 10.52
C ALA A 62 2.04 -3.10 9.78
N ARG A 63 2.15 -3.68 8.58
CA ARG A 63 3.42 -3.78 7.86
C ARG A 63 3.76 -2.47 7.16
N THR A 64 5.06 -2.19 7.09
CA THR A 64 5.58 -1.05 6.34
C THR A 64 5.53 -1.29 4.83
N ILE A 65 5.52 -0.21 4.02
CA ILE A 65 5.57 -0.31 2.56
C ILE A 65 6.80 -1.09 2.11
N ALA A 66 7.96 -0.91 2.76
CA ALA A 66 9.16 -1.67 2.45
C ALA A 66 8.97 -3.18 2.66
N GLN A 67 8.39 -3.58 3.80
CA GLN A 67 8.09 -5.00 4.10
C GLN A 67 7.10 -5.59 3.09
N VAL A 68 6.11 -4.79 2.67
CA VAL A 68 5.11 -5.18 1.69
C VAL A 68 5.76 -5.35 0.31
N GLN A 69 6.53 -4.36 -0.15
CA GLN A 69 7.20 -4.38 -1.44
C GLN A 69 8.11 -5.60 -1.58
N ALA A 70 8.85 -5.95 -0.53
CA ALA A 70 9.72 -7.11 -0.49
C ALA A 70 8.96 -8.44 -0.68
N GLY A 71 7.69 -8.50 -0.27
CA GLY A 71 6.85 -9.71 -0.33
C GLY A 71 5.86 -9.75 -1.49
N VAL A 72 5.84 -8.75 -2.37
CA VAL A 72 4.91 -8.70 -3.51
C VAL A 72 5.58 -9.23 -4.77
N PHE A 73 4.93 -10.21 -5.38
CA PHE A 73 5.26 -10.76 -6.68
C PHE A 73 4.23 -10.33 -7.73
N CYS A 74 4.68 -10.22 -8.98
CA CYS A 74 3.81 -9.94 -10.10
C CYS A 74 2.78 -11.07 -10.28
N PRO A 75 1.47 -10.78 -10.28
CA PRO A 75 0.44 -11.80 -10.46
C PRO A 75 0.31 -12.30 -11.90
N GLN A 76 0.98 -11.64 -12.87
CA GLN A 76 0.93 -12.03 -14.27
C GLN A 76 1.59 -13.39 -14.46
N ARG A 77 0.82 -14.35 -15.01
CA ARG A 77 1.31 -15.70 -15.30
C ARG A 77 2.55 -15.63 -16.20
N GLY A 78 3.63 -16.28 -15.78
CA GLY A 78 4.90 -16.32 -16.52
C GLY A 78 5.86 -15.15 -16.28
N CYS A 79 5.45 -14.08 -15.56
CA CYS A 79 6.36 -12.97 -15.26
C CYS A 79 7.21 -13.22 -14.02
N GLY A 80 6.59 -13.57 -12.88
CA GLY A 80 7.30 -13.83 -11.62
C GLY A 80 8.08 -12.64 -11.03
N GLY A 81 7.97 -11.45 -11.62
CA GLY A 81 8.75 -10.28 -11.22
C GLY A 81 8.55 -9.88 -9.75
N HIS A 82 9.64 -9.64 -9.04
CA HIS A 82 9.68 -9.16 -7.66
C HIS A 82 9.97 -7.65 -7.58
N TRP A 83 9.86 -7.07 -6.38
CA TRP A 83 10.22 -5.67 -6.11
C TRP A 83 9.52 -4.68 -7.05
N PRO A 84 8.18 -4.60 -7.03
CA PRO A 84 7.46 -3.64 -7.86
C PRO A 84 7.83 -2.20 -7.49
N ILE A 85 7.71 -1.28 -8.46
CA ILE A 85 7.73 0.16 -8.18
C ILE A 85 6.47 0.48 -7.39
N VAL A 86 6.60 1.14 -6.25
CA VAL A 86 5.46 1.54 -5.41
C VAL A 86 5.22 3.04 -5.54
N ARG A 87 3.95 3.43 -5.65
CA ARG A 87 3.50 4.83 -5.65
C ARG A 87 2.35 4.99 -4.68
N LEU A 88 2.35 6.11 -3.97
CA LEU A 88 1.23 6.56 -3.15
C LEU A 88 0.40 7.53 -3.98
N MET A 89 -0.87 7.20 -4.16
CA MET A 89 -1.83 8.00 -4.91
C MET A 89 -2.85 8.55 -3.92
N ARG A 90 -3.34 9.77 -4.16
CA ARG A 90 -4.49 10.27 -3.41
C ARG A 90 -5.68 9.38 -3.79
N GLY A 91 -6.19 8.64 -2.82
CA GLY A 91 -7.29 7.71 -3.05
C GLY A 91 -8.59 8.46 -3.32
N GLY A 92 -9.53 7.77 -3.95
CA GLY A 92 -10.88 8.30 -4.20
C GLY A 92 -11.73 8.47 -2.92
N TYR A 93 -11.18 8.10 -1.76
CA TYR A 93 -11.84 8.21 -0.47
C TYR A 93 -11.26 9.38 0.32
N GLN A 94 -11.87 10.53 0.14
CA GLN A 94 -11.81 11.60 1.12
C GLN A 94 -13.23 11.79 1.58
N ASP A 95 -13.58 11.22 2.74
CA ASP A 95 -14.85 11.53 3.34
C ASP A 95 -14.84 13.01 3.70
N ALA A 96 -15.69 13.77 3.00
CA ALA A 96 -15.84 15.22 3.14
C ALA A 96 -16.33 15.66 4.54
N GLN A 97 -16.49 14.72 5.48
CA GLN A 97 -16.94 14.93 6.86
C GLN A 97 -15.83 14.81 7.90
N ALA A 98 -14.62 14.40 7.52
CA ALA A 98 -13.51 14.25 8.44
C ALA A 98 -12.53 15.43 8.34
N ASP A 99 -12.99 16.59 8.81
CA ASP A 99 -12.25 17.87 8.70
C ASP A 99 -11.04 17.98 9.62
N THR A 100 -10.91 17.09 10.61
CA THR A 100 -9.82 17.09 11.58
C THR A 100 -9.06 15.76 11.59
N PRO A 101 -7.76 15.75 11.92
CA PRO A 101 -7.01 14.51 12.09
C PRO A 101 -7.63 13.55 13.12
N ALA A 102 -8.26 14.08 14.17
CA ALA A 102 -8.93 13.28 15.19
C ALA A 102 -10.19 12.59 14.65
N THR A 103 -11.00 13.29 13.86
CA THR A 103 -12.20 12.69 13.23
C THR A 103 -11.83 11.69 12.15
N GLN A 104 -10.75 11.93 11.39
CA GLN A 104 -10.19 10.94 10.45
C GLN A 104 -9.75 9.66 11.18
N ARG A 105 -9.02 9.79 12.29
CA ARG A 105 -8.57 8.64 13.09
C ARG A 105 -9.75 7.85 13.67
N ALA A 106 -10.72 8.54 14.28
CA ALA A 106 -11.91 7.89 14.83
C ALA A 106 -12.68 7.11 13.75
N HIS A 107 -12.79 7.67 12.55
CA HIS A 107 -13.44 7.02 11.43
C HIS A 107 -12.67 5.77 10.96
N VAL A 108 -11.34 5.82 10.87
CA VAL A 108 -10.50 4.67 10.53
C VAL A 108 -10.64 3.57 11.58
N VAL A 109 -10.67 3.93 12.87
CA VAL A 109 -10.92 2.99 13.96
C VAL A 109 -12.26 2.27 13.76
N THR A 110 -13.35 3.00 13.49
CA THR A 110 -14.65 2.39 13.20
C THR A 110 -14.59 1.45 12.00
N MET A 111 -13.96 1.86 10.89
CA MET A 111 -13.81 1.01 9.70
C MET A 111 -13.03 -0.29 9.98
N LEU A 112 -12.00 -0.23 10.82
CA LEU A 112 -11.22 -1.41 11.20
C LEU A 112 -12.06 -2.36 12.04
N LEU A 113 -12.80 -1.84 13.02
CA LEU A 113 -13.69 -2.62 13.87
C LEU A 113 -14.78 -3.31 13.04
N ASP A 114 -15.39 -2.61 12.09
CA ASP A 114 -16.38 -3.18 11.16
C ASP A 114 -15.80 -4.30 10.29
N ALA A 115 -14.50 -4.20 9.94
CA ALA A 115 -13.75 -5.23 9.23
C ALA A 115 -13.25 -6.37 10.14
N GLY A 116 -13.55 -6.31 11.44
CA GLY A 116 -13.11 -7.26 12.46
C GLY A 116 -11.60 -7.22 12.69
N VAL A 117 -11.00 -6.02 12.65
CA VAL A 117 -9.59 -5.75 12.94
C VAL A 117 -9.51 -4.88 14.17
N LEU A 118 -8.74 -5.29 15.18
CA LEU A 118 -8.53 -4.47 16.37
C LEU A 118 -7.50 -3.37 16.06
N PRO A 119 -7.77 -2.09 16.41
CA PRO A 119 -6.84 -0.98 16.16
C PRO A 119 -5.42 -1.24 16.71
N GLU A 120 -5.32 -1.89 17.88
CA GLU A 120 -4.05 -2.17 18.53
C GLU A 120 -3.18 -3.16 17.72
N GLU A 121 -3.81 -4.08 16.97
CA GLU A 121 -3.10 -5.03 16.09
C GLU A 121 -2.39 -4.34 14.93
N VAL A 122 -2.85 -3.15 14.56
CA VAL A 122 -2.28 -2.33 13.49
C VAL A 122 -1.50 -1.12 14.02
N GLY A 123 -1.46 -0.95 15.34
CA GLY A 123 -0.77 0.12 16.06
C GLY A 123 -1.44 1.48 15.89
N LEU A 124 -2.77 1.49 15.96
CA LEU A 124 -3.61 2.68 16.15
C LEU A 124 -4.15 2.77 17.57
#